data_AF-A0A1F6GVH9-F1
#
_entry.id   AF-A0A1F6GVH9-F1
#
_cell.length_a   1.000
_cell.length_b   1.000
_cell.length_c   1.000
_cell.angle_alpha   90.00
_cell.angle_beta   90.00
_cell.angle_gamma   90.00
#
_symmetry.space_group_name_H-M   'P 1'
#
loop_
_entity.id
_entity.type
_entity.pdbx_description
1 polymer ?
#
loop_
_entity_poly.entity_id
_entity_poly.type
_entity_poly.pdbx_seq_one_letter_code
_entity_poly.pdbx_strand_id
1 'polypeptide(L)'
;MEFIKKLASLLFTFLLAFLLLGTAKTYAATLSNVSDTLTTSRPSASAPISADQAANATQVTVIDLPTTVYNSALWIASDSAVLLNDTGQTLETATVASMSAANTPSSNLRTVFFTGQVTNTHHAGTAMYTSITATHIIKFTTVSSVPSGGKIVVTFPGSASNISSPSATTFAFNNLGSSAVLCNPTTACSGGVSVSSPSITVTTGAAISGATTVYLAIGCTGTVSASGICSTYAPALINPVKGGITAGTASTWKVTVTTRNASDVDLDTASVKIGIIEAVQVQGTVEPSLTFTITGLANGTNINSQNGSCAAGDTTNPGTGLDATSTFVNLGSLSNGIINISAQELSVSTNGAFGYSITATSSGRFINPSSGFFLTDNMSSSGLTAVDTPAPAIFPATGNAYFGIHPCGADVNATTWANAATDFSSGAKYSNPFNTGVNGYYANIANYSAPASARKTEIEYAATVGATTPAGIYSTVFTFVATGNF
;
A
#
# COMPACT_ATOMS: atom_id res chain seq x y z
N MET A 1 9.14 94.01 0.64
CA MET A 1 8.30 92.96 1.28
C MET A 1 7.45 92.17 0.27
N GLU A 2 6.84 92.84 -0.72
CA GLU A 2 6.12 92.22 -1.86
C GLU A 2 6.96 91.21 -2.69
N PHE A 3 8.21 91.55 -3.01
CA PHE A 3 9.08 90.70 -3.84
C PHE A 3 9.42 89.35 -3.19
N ILE A 4 9.65 89.35 -1.86
CA ILE A 4 9.94 88.14 -1.08
C ILE A 4 8.72 87.21 -1.03
N LYS A 5 7.50 87.77 -0.95
CA LYS A 5 6.26 86.98 -0.97
C LYS A 5 6.03 86.29 -2.32
N LYS A 6 6.32 86.98 -3.43
CA LYS A 6 6.18 86.41 -4.78
C LYS A 6 7.23 85.33 -5.06
N LEU A 7 8.46 85.51 -4.60
CA LEU A 7 9.52 84.50 -4.71
C LEU A 7 9.20 83.25 -3.88
N ALA A 8 8.71 83.42 -2.65
CA ALA A 8 8.30 82.31 -1.80
C ALA A 8 7.10 81.55 -2.39
N SER A 9 6.13 82.25 -2.97
CA SER A 9 4.99 81.61 -3.65
C SER A 9 5.43 80.82 -4.89
N LEU A 10 6.35 81.36 -5.70
CA LEU A 10 6.84 80.67 -6.91
C LEU A 10 7.65 79.43 -6.55
N LEU A 11 8.49 79.51 -5.51
CA LEU A 11 9.27 78.38 -5.02
C LEU A 11 8.37 77.29 -4.44
N PHE A 12 7.30 77.67 -3.73
CA PHE A 12 6.32 76.72 -3.21
C PHE A 12 5.55 76.01 -4.34
N THR A 13 5.13 76.74 -5.38
CA THR A 13 4.46 76.12 -6.55
C THR A 13 5.40 75.22 -7.34
N PHE A 14 6.67 75.60 -7.50
CA PHE A 14 7.68 74.79 -8.20
C PHE A 14 8.01 73.52 -7.41
N LEU A 15 8.12 73.60 -6.08
CA LEU A 15 8.35 72.45 -5.21
C LEU A 15 7.14 71.50 -5.20
N LEU A 16 5.91 72.05 -5.20
CA LEU A 16 4.67 71.27 -5.28
C LEU A 16 4.53 70.57 -6.63
N ALA A 17 4.93 71.23 -7.74
CA ALA A 17 4.97 70.61 -9.07
C ALA A 17 6.03 69.50 -9.16
N PHE A 18 7.20 69.68 -8.53
CA PHE A 18 8.24 68.65 -8.48
C PHE A 18 7.84 67.43 -7.63
N LEU A 19 7.08 67.65 -6.54
CA LEU A 19 6.53 66.58 -5.70
C LEU A 19 5.38 65.82 -6.39
N LEU A 20 4.62 66.45 -7.29
CA LEU A 20 3.56 65.81 -8.09
C LEU A 20 4.10 65.01 -9.28
N LEU A 21 5.26 65.39 -9.84
CA LEU A 21 5.90 64.72 -10.98
C LEU A 21 6.81 63.54 -10.58
N GLY A 22 7.09 63.39 -9.27
CA GLY A 22 7.99 62.37 -8.72
C GLY A 22 7.30 61.18 -8.04
N THR A 23 6.02 60.91 -8.32
CA THR A 23 5.39 59.70 -7.79
C THR A 23 5.98 58.47 -8.49
N ALA A 24 6.77 57.69 -7.76
CA ALA A 24 7.13 56.35 -8.19
C ALA A 24 5.82 55.61 -8.49
N LYS A 25 5.67 55.07 -9.71
CA LYS A 25 4.55 54.20 -10.05
C LYS A 25 4.59 52.98 -9.14
N THR A 26 3.91 53.04 -8.01
CA THR A 26 3.56 51.87 -7.23
C THR A 26 2.48 51.17 -8.03
N TYR A 27 2.84 50.08 -8.72
CA TYR A 27 1.88 49.22 -9.42
C TYR A 27 0.95 48.59 -8.37
N ALA A 28 -0.17 49.25 -8.08
CA ALA A 28 -1.32 48.57 -7.52
C ALA A 28 -1.70 47.43 -8.49
N ALA A 29 -2.12 46.27 -7.97
CA ALA A 29 -2.58 45.20 -8.84
C ALA A 29 -3.76 45.73 -9.68
N THR A 30 -3.58 45.86 -10.99
CA THR A 30 -4.63 46.39 -11.88
C THR A 30 -5.36 45.29 -12.64
N LEU A 31 -4.89 44.03 -12.59
CA LEU A 31 -5.72 42.87 -12.95
C LEU A 31 -6.60 42.45 -11.77
N SER A 32 -7.81 41.94 -12.06
CA SER A 32 -8.73 41.46 -11.04
C SER A 32 -8.86 39.92 -11.06
N ASN A 33 -9.28 39.32 -9.93
CA ASN A 33 -9.53 37.88 -9.79
C ASN A 33 -8.35 37.00 -10.24
N VAL A 34 -7.13 37.40 -9.90
CA VAL A 34 -5.91 36.67 -10.30
C VAL A 34 -5.67 35.49 -9.38
N SER A 35 -5.56 34.29 -9.94
CA SER A 35 -5.24 33.07 -9.21
C SER A 35 -4.39 32.14 -10.07
N ASP A 36 -3.62 31.26 -9.42
CA ASP A 36 -2.89 30.17 -10.07
C ASP A 36 -3.23 28.86 -9.34
N THR A 37 -3.80 27.91 -10.07
CA THR A 37 -4.16 26.58 -9.55
C THR A 37 -3.21 25.54 -10.13
N LEU A 38 -2.58 24.76 -9.24
CA LEU A 38 -1.62 23.73 -9.61
C LEU A 38 -2.26 22.35 -9.52
N THR A 39 -1.87 21.43 -10.40
CA THR A 39 -2.25 20.00 -10.28
C THR A 39 -1.58 19.30 -9.10
N THR A 40 -0.48 19.85 -8.58
CA THR A 40 0.20 19.36 -7.38
C THR A 40 0.96 20.49 -6.68
N SER A 41 0.86 20.54 -5.36
CA SER A 41 1.66 21.44 -4.52
C SER A 41 2.98 20.82 -4.07
N ARG A 42 3.25 19.56 -4.45
CA ARG A 42 4.41 18.81 -3.94
C ARG A 42 5.72 19.47 -4.40
N PRO A 43 6.69 19.71 -3.50
CA PRO A 43 8.02 20.15 -3.91
C PRO A 43 8.76 19.01 -4.61
N SER A 44 9.69 19.37 -5.48
CA SER A 44 10.70 18.43 -5.95
C SER A 44 11.65 18.04 -4.83
N ALA A 45 12.24 16.85 -4.90
CA ALA A 45 13.04 16.26 -3.84
C ALA A 45 14.43 15.87 -4.31
N SER A 46 15.43 15.97 -3.44
CA SER A 46 16.78 15.50 -3.69
C SER A 46 17.43 15.11 -2.37
N ALA A 47 17.96 13.91 -2.28
CA ALA A 47 18.68 13.41 -1.12
C ALA A 47 19.93 12.65 -1.56
N PRO A 48 21.07 12.81 -0.87
CA PRO A 48 22.25 12.02 -1.16
C PRO A 48 22.09 10.57 -0.68
N ILE A 49 22.65 9.65 -1.46
CA ILE A 49 22.75 8.24 -1.10
C ILE A 49 23.70 8.10 0.09
N SER A 50 23.29 7.35 1.11
CA SER A 50 24.01 7.28 2.39
C SER A 50 25.19 6.29 2.39
N ALA A 51 25.18 5.32 1.48
CA ALA A 51 26.18 4.27 1.36
C ALA A 51 26.19 3.72 -0.08
N ASP A 52 27.34 3.22 -0.52
CA ASP A 52 27.48 2.61 -1.84
C ASP A 52 26.41 1.54 -2.09
N GLN A 53 25.82 1.59 -3.29
CA GLN A 53 24.77 0.70 -3.75
C GLN A 53 25.31 -0.12 -4.89
N ALA A 54 25.24 -1.44 -4.76
CA ALA A 54 25.63 -2.34 -5.83
C ALA A 54 24.65 -2.27 -7.01
N ALA A 55 25.13 -2.56 -8.22
CA ALA A 55 24.26 -2.87 -9.34
C ALA A 55 23.27 -3.99 -8.99
N ASN A 56 22.09 -3.95 -9.61
CA ASN A 56 20.95 -4.84 -9.39
C ASN A 56 20.26 -4.71 -8.03
N ALA A 57 20.55 -3.65 -7.26
CA ALA A 57 19.84 -3.37 -6.01
C ALA A 57 18.36 -3.02 -6.28
N THR A 58 17.47 -3.48 -5.39
CA THR A 58 16.03 -3.13 -5.42
C THR A 58 15.68 -1.99 -4.47
N GLN A 59 16.67 -1.45 -3.77
CA GLN A 59 16.50 -0.40 -2.78
C GLN A 59 17.77 0.43 -2.63
N VAL A 60 17.61 1.66 -2.15
CA VAL A 60 18.71 2.58 -1.84
C VAL A 60 18.43 3.25 -0.51
N THR A 61 19.46 3.37 0.34
CA THR A 61 19.38 4.16 1.56
C THR A 61 19.86 5.58 1.29
N VAL A 62 19.08 6.56 1.74
CA VAL A 62 19.33 7.99 1.55
C VAL A 62 19.36 8.71 2.87
N ILE A 63 20.09 9.82 2.88
CA ILE A 63 20.18 10.72 4.01
C ILE A 63 18.89 11.56 4.09
N ASP A 64 18.19 11.46 5.21
CA ASP A 64 16.99 12.22 5.54
C ASP A 64 17.29 13.18 6.70
N LEU A 65 17.83 14.36 6.38
CA LEU A 65 18.14 15.37 7.38
C LEU A 65 16.98 16.38 7.49
N PRO A 66 16.28 16.44 8.63
CA PRO A 66 15.14 17.34 8.82
C PRO A 66 15.53 18.83 8.87
N THR A 67 16.82 19.18 8.89
CA THR A 67 17.32 20.53 9.15
C THR A 67 18.32 21.08 8.12
N THR A 68 18.69 20.32 7.08
CA THR A 68 19.55 20.86 6.01
C THR A 68 18.76 21.38 4.83
N VAL A 69 19.39 22.30 4.10
CA VAL A 69 18.80 23.35 3.28
C VAL A 69 17.89 22.87 2.13
N TYR A 70 17.84 21.58 1.80
CA TYR A 70 17.04 21.07 0.68
C TYR A 70 16.35 19.75 1.01
N ASN A 71 15.05 19.72 0.71
CA ASN A 71 14.02 18.68 0.85
C ASN A 71 14.34 17.35 1.57
N SER A 72 13.46 16.93 2.48
CA SER A 72 13.52 15.60 3.12
C SER A 72 13.47 14.48 2.07
N ALA A 73 14.20 13.39 2.34
CA ALA A 73 14.17 12.18 1.51
C ALA A 73 12.75 11.59 1.35
N LEU A 74 11.84 11.97 2.26
CA LEU A 74 10.46 11.51 2.30
C LEU A 74 9.72 11.67 0.95
N TRP A 75 10.10 12.67 0.15
CA TRP A 75 9.32 13.06 -1.03
C TRP A 75 9.79 12.41 -2.33
N ILE A 76 10.83 11.57 -2.25
CA ILE A 76 11.31 10.74 -3.35
C ILE A 76 10.35 9.55 -3.58
N ALA A 77 9.58 9.13 -2.58
CA ALA A 77 8.63 8.01 -2.64
C ALA A 77 7.43 8.19 -3.60
N SER A 78 7.39 9.31 -4.32
CA SER A 78 6.29 9.83 -5.12
C SER A 78 5.90 9.08 -6.39
N ASP A 79 6.93 8.62 -7.09
CA ASP A 79 6.95 8.55 -8.55
C ASP A 79 8.26 7.84 -8.98
N SER A 80 8.89 8.28 -10.06
CA SER A 80 10.27 7.95 -10.38
C SER A 80 11.29 8.62 -9.45
N ALA A 81 12.39 7.93 -9.19
CA ALA A 81 13.62 8.48 -8.66
C ALA A 81 14.67 8.44 -9.77
N VAL A 82 15.29 9.58 -10.02
CA VAL A 82 16.46 9.68 -10.88
C VAL A 82 17.70 9.54 -10.01
N LEU A 83 18.51 8.55 -10.31
CA LEU A 83 19.82 8.35 -9.70
C LEU A 83 20.84 9.00 -10.63
N LEU A 84 21.56 10.00 -10.11
CA LEU A 84 22.62 10.64 -10.88
C LEU A 84 23.68 9.63 -11.27
N ASN A 85 24.17 9.78 -12.49
CA ASN A 85 25.25 8.98 -12.99
C ASN A 85 26.55 9.26 -12.22
N ASP A 86 27.32 8.20 -12.00
CA ASP A 86 28.70 8.31 -11.53
C ASP A 86 29.68 8.22 -12.70
N THR A 87 30.97 8.30 -12.40
CA THR A 87 32.10 8.22 -13.33
C THR A 87 31.99 6.99 -14.22
N GLY A 88 31.73 7.21 -15.51
CA GLY A 88 31.61 6.15 -16.53
C GLY A 88 30.21 5.56 -16.69
N GLN A 89 29.19 6.14 -16.07
CA GLN A 89 27.80 5.65 -16.13
C GLN A 89 26.86 6.61 -16.85
N THR A 90 25.71 6.08 -17.26
CA THR A 90 24.58 6.84 -17.80
C THR A 90 23.56 7.15 -16.71
N LEU A 91 22.76 8.19 -16.91
CA LEU A 91 21.68 8.55 -15.99
C LEU A 91 20.68 7.40 -15.87
N GLU A 92 20.28 7.08 -14.64
CA GLU A 92 19.33 6.00 -14.38
C GLU A 92 18.05 6.54 -13.73
N THR A 93 16.91 6.03 -14.18
CA THR A 93 15.60 6.34 -13.61
C THR A 93 14.92 5.05 -13.16
N ALA A 94 14.62 4.96 -11.87
CA ALA A 94 13.90 3.84 -11.28
C ALA A 94 12.51 4.26 -10.85
N THR A 95 11.53 3.36 -10.99
CA THR A 95 10.19 3.59 -10.43
C THR A 95 10.19 3.24 -8.94
N VAL A 96 9.79 4.17 -8.09
CA VAL A 96 9.75 3.96 -6.64
C VAL A 96 8.47 3.21 -6.27
N ALA A 97 8.63 2.08 -5.59
CA ALA A 97 7.54 1.27 -5.07
C ALA A 97 7.02 1.81 -3.73
N SER A 98 7.95 2.13 -2.83
CA SER A 98 7.65 2.63 -1.48
C SER A 98 8.90 3.17 -0.81
N MET A 99 8.79 3.55 0.46
CA MET A 99 9.91 3.99 1.27
C MET A 99 9.62 3.73 2.76
N SER A 100 10.68 3.49 3.53
CA SER A 100 10.60 3.23 4.97
C SER A 100 10.13 4.46 5.77
N ALA A 101 9.79 4.21 7.04
CA ALA A 101 9.59 5.27 8.03
C ALA A 101 10.88 6.07 8.27
N ALA A 102 10.75 7.26 8.88
CA ALA A 102 11.91 8.05 9.27
C ALA A 102 12.85 7.23 10.17
N ASN A 103 14.15 7.52 10.08
CA ASN A 103 15.17 6.89 10.92
C ASN A 103 15.28 5.36 10.73
N THR A 104 14.97 4.87 9.53
CA THR A 104 15.06 3.45 9.18
C THR A 104 15.98 3.30 7.97
N PRO A 105 17.14 2.64 8.08
CA PRO A 105 17.52 1.69 9.14
C PRO A 105 18.16 2.31 10.38
N SER A 106 18.56 3.59 10.33
CA SER A 106 19.17 4.30 11.46
C SER A 106 18.83 5.79 11.42
N SER A 107 19.24 6.52 12.46
CA SER A 107 18.96 7.95 12.62
C SER A 107 19.32 8.77 11.38
N ASN A 108 18.40 9.64 10.95
CA ASN A 108 18.50 10.49 9.76
C ASN A 108 18.65 9.72 8.43
N LEU A 109 18.21 8.46 8.36
CA LEU A 109 18.18 7.68 7.13
C LEU A 109 16.75 7.23 6.77
N ARG A 110 16.53 7.02 5.48
CA ARG A 110 15.39 6.29 4.92
C ARG A 110 15.85 5.32 3.83
N THR A 111 15.10 4.25 3.63
CA THR A 111 15.28 3.30 2.54
C THR A 111 14.17 3.52 1.52
N VAL A 112 14.55 3.78 0.28
CA VAL A 112 13.65 3.88 -0.87
C VAL A 112 13.68 2.54 -1.61
N PHE A 113 12.51 1.96 -1.82
CA PHE A 113 12.34 0.67 -2.49
C PHE A 113 11.83 0.89 -3.91
N PHE A 114 12.39 0.19 -4.88
CA PHE A 114 12.00 0.29 -6.28
C PHE A 114 11.12 -0.89 -6.70
N THR A 115 10.34 -0.71 -7.76
CA THR A 115 9.53 -1.80 -8.36
C THR A 115 10.39 -2.80 -9.15
N GLY A 116 11.65 -2.44 -9.42
CA GLY A 116 12.61 -3.24 -10.16
C GLY A 116 14.03 -3.00 -9.66
N GLN A 117 15.01 -3.59 -10.34
CA GLN A 117 16.42 -3.45 -10.01
C GLN A 117 17.01 -2.21 -10.68
N VAL A 118 17.88 -1.47 -9.98
CA VAL A 118 18.77 -0.49 -10.62
C VAL A 118 19.91 -1.22 -11.33
N THR A 119 20.37 -0.69 -12.45
CA THR A 119 21.33 -1.30 -13.36
C THR A 119 22.77 -0.94 -13.02
N ASN A 120 22.99 0.24 -12.44
CA ASN A 120 24.32 0.75 -12.12
C ASN A 120 24.65 0.67 -10.64
N THR A 121 25.95 0.66 -10.34
CA THR A 121 26.46 0.88 -8.99
C THR A 121 26.44 2.38 -8.70
N HIS A 122 25.87 2.82 -7.58
CA HIS A 122 25.87 4.24 -7.20
C HIS A 122 26.65 4.44 -5.90
N HIS A 123 27.60 5.38 -5.87
CA HIS A 123 28.41 5.61 -4.68
C HIS A 123 27.74 6.57 -3.69
N ALA A 124 28.13 6.44 -2.42
CA ALA A 124 27.72 7.33 -1.34
C ALA A 124 27.97 8.80 -1.69
N GLY A 125 27.02 9.66 -1.37
CA GLY A 125 27.07 11.10 -1.67
C GLY A 125 26.54 11.51 -3.04
N THR A 126 26.34 10.57 -3.98
CA THR A 126 25.60 10.87 -5.21
C THR A 126 24.14 11.20 -4.89
N ALA A 127 23.54 12.16 -5.60
CA ALA A 127 22.17 12.58 -5.33
C ALA A 127 21.16 11.70 -6.06
N MET A 128 20.15 11.27 -5.32
CA MET A 128 18.91 10.73 -5.85
C MET A 128 17.85 11.83 -5.76
N TYR A 129 17.12 12.07 -6.84
CA TYR A 129 16.14 13.15 -6.90
C TYR A 129 14.86 12.76 -7.62
N THR A 130 13.80 13.49 -7.34
CA THR A 130 12.52 13.40 -8.04
C THR A 130 12.08 14.79 -8.43
N SER A 131 12.00 15.02 -9.73
CA SER A 131 11.47 16.26 -10.32
C SER A 131 9.94 16.18 -10.36
N ILE A 132 9.27 17.01 -9.57
CA ILE A 132 7.81 17.08 -9.56
C ILE A 132 7.36 18.13 -10.55
N THR A 133 6.67 17.70 -11.60
CA THR A 133 6.08 18.59 -12.58
C THR A 133 4.62 18.92 -12.24
N ALA A 134 4.21 20.16 -12.51
CA ALA A 134 2.84 20.62 -12.33
C ALA A 134 2.30 21.30 -13.59
N THR A 135 0.99 21.19 -13.79
CA THR A 135 0.25 22.06 -14.71
C THR A 135 -0.25 23.25 -13.91
N HIS A 136 -0.04 24.46 -14.42
CA HIS A 136 -0.52 25.71 -13.82
C HIS A 136 -1.71 26.23 -14.60
N ILE A 137 -2.81 26.54 -13.91
CA ILE A 137 -3.99 27.19 -14.47
C ILE A 137 -4.06 28.59 -13.89
N ILE A 138 -3.58 29.56 -14.68
CA ILE A 138 -3.58 30.96 -14.32
C ILE A 138 -4.88 31.59 -14.80
N LYS A 139 -5.67 32.10 -13.87
CA LYS A 139 -6.91 32.84 -14.13
C LYS A 139 -6.67 34.31 -13.80
N PHE A 140 -7.18 35.20 -14.64
CA PHE A 140 -7.31 36.62 -14.32
C PHE A 140 -8.49 37.21 -15.10
N THR A 141 -8.93 38.40 -14.70
CA THR A 141 -9.90 39.21 -15.44
C THR A 141 -9.25 40.52 -15.84
N THR A 142 -9.24 40.82 -17.14
CA THR A 142 -8.70 42.05 -17.69
C THR A 142 -9.43 43.27 -17.12
N VAL A 143 -8.71 44.35 -16.87
CA VAL A 143 -9.33 45.64 -16.51
C VAL A 143 -9.20 46.58 -17.70
N SER A 144 -8.00 46.73 -18.23
CA SER A 144 -7.74 47.37 -19.51
C SER A 144 -7.98 46.39 -20.65
N SER A 145 -8.49 46.89 -21.79
CA SER A 145 -8.57 46.06 -23.00
C SER A 145 -7.17 45.77 -23.53
N VAL A 146 -6.89 44.51 -23.87
CA VAL A 146 -5.64 44.11 -24.53
C VAL A 146 -5.89 44.15 -26.04
N PRO A 147 -5.22 45.02 -26.82
CA PRO A 147 -5.45 45.11 -28.26
C PRO A 147 -4.94 43.86 -28.99
N SER A 148 -5.38 43.65 -30.23
CA SER A 148 -4.81 42.61 -31.11
C SER A 148 -3.30 42.80 -31.26
N GLY A 149 -2.53 41.71 -31.19
CA GLY A 149 -1.06 41.77 -31.15
C GLY A 149 -0.49 42.23 -29.80
N GLY A 150 -1.33 42.55 -28.81
CA GLY A 150 -0.92 42.72 -27.42
C GLY A 150 -0.49 41.40 -26.78
N LYS A 151 0.06 41.45 -25.57
CA LYS A 151 0.71 40.32 -24.92
C LYS A 151 0.18 40.05 -23.52
N ILE A 152 0.18 38.79 -23.12
CA ILE A 152 0.02 38.33 -21.73
C ILE A 152 1.36 37.69 -21.36
N VAL A 153 2.04 38.24 -20.36
CA VAL A 153 3.34 37.79 -19.88
C VAL A 153 3.17 37.22 -18.48
N VAL A 154 3.51 35.95 -18.32
CA VAL A 154 3.57 35.28 -17.02
C VAL A 154 5.02 35.06 -16.65
N THR A 155 5.41 35.50 -15.46
CA THR A 155 6.78 35.38 -14.95
C THR A 155 6.79 34.61 -13.65
N PHE A 156 7.53 33.49 -13.65
CA PHE A 156 7.82 32.70 -12.46
C PHE A 156 9.08 33.22 -11.75
N PRO A 157 9.31 32.88 -10.48
CA PRO A 157 10.59 33.14 -9.81
C PRO A 157 11.74 32.38 -10.49
N GLY A 158 12.79 33.11 -10.87
CA GLY A 158 14.04 32.55 -11.38
C GLY A 158 14.67 33.33 -12.53
N SER A 159 15.80 32.85 -13.04
CA SER A 159 16.57 33.51 -14.11
C SER A 159 17.10 32.57 -15.20
N ALA A 160 17.00 31.24 -15.04
CA ALA A 160 17.52 30.27 -16.00
C ALA A 160 16.60 29.05 -16.11
N SER A 161 16.57 28.42 -17.29
CA SER A 161 15.92 27.11 -17.47
C SER A 161 16.88 26.02 -17.04
N ASN A 162 16.66 25.40 -15.89
CA ASN A 162 17.28 24.13 -15.54
C ASN A 162 16.51 23.00 -16.24
N ILE A 163 17.22 22.18 -17.01
CA ILE A 163 16.65 20.99 -17.66
C ILE A 163 16.78 19.81 -16.69
N SER A 164 15.68 19.11 -16.44
CA SER A 164 15.60 17.82 -15.74
C SER A 164 15.89 17.76 -14.23
N SER A 165 16.58 18.72 -13.61
CA SER A 165 16.93 18.68 -12.18
C SER A 165 16.11 19.66 -11.32
N PRO A 166 15.72 19.31 -10.08
CA PRO A 166 15.07 20.22 -9.14
C PRO A 166 15.91 21.46 -8.81
N SER A 167 15.28 22.64 -8.68
CA SER A 167 15.95 23.89 -8.29
C SER A 167 15.55 24.35 -6.90
N ALA A 168 16.54 24.86 -6.15
CA ALA A 168 16.42 25.49 -4.84
C ALA A 168 15.62 26.79 -4.83
N THR A 169 15.66 27.53 -5.92
CA THR A 169 15.32 28.96 -5.93
C THR A 169 14.39 29.34 -7.06
N THR A 170 14.06 28.40 -7.95
CA THR A 170 13.35 28.71 -9.21
C THR A 170 12.43 27.57 -9.63
N PHE A 171 11.38 27.91 -10.38
CA PHE A 171 10.67 26.91 -11.18
C PHE A 171 11.53 26.55 -12.39
N ALA A 172 11.57 25.27 -12.74
CA ALA A 172 12.25 24.81 -13.94
C ALA A 172 11.25 24.69 -15.09
N PHE A 173 11.61 25.15 -16.28
CA PHE A 173 10.71 25.07 -17.42
C PHE A 173 10.76 23.71 -18.14
N ASN A 174 11.80 22.90 -17.89
CA ASN A 174 11.90 21.51 -18.33
C ASN A 174 11.48 21.27 -19.79
N ASN A 175 12.02 22.09 -20.71
CA ASN A 175 11.69 22.04 -22.13
C ASN A 175 10.20 22.22 -22.45
N LEU A 176 9.46 22.97 -21.62
CA LEU A 176 8.08 23.37 -21.90
C LEU A 176 7.97 23.97 -23.30
N GLY A 177 7.31 23.24 -24.19
CA GLY A 177 7.02 23.69 -25.54
C GLY A 177 5.87 24.69 -25.58
N SER A 178 5.86 25.55 -26.59
CA SER A 178 4.75 26.50 -26.83
C SER A 178 3.40 25.80 -27.05
N SER A 179 3.39 24.58 -27.59
CA SER A 179 2.19 23.76 -27.78
C SER A 179 1.54 23.29 -26.48
N ALA A 180 2.26 23.33 -25.35
CA ALA A 180 1.75 22.96 -24.04
C ALA A 180 1.17 24.16 -23.27
N VAL A 181 1.02 25.32 -23.92
CA VAL A 181 0.46 26.54 -23.34
C VAL A 181 -0.78 26.93 -24.12
N LEU A 182 -1.94 26.90 -23.47
CA LEU A 182 -3.24 27.09 -24.11
C LEU A 182 -4.09 28.09 -23.34
N CYS A 183 -4.99 28.79 -24.03
CA CYS A 183 -5.89 29.75 -23.42
C CYS A 183 -7.38 29.44 -23.62
N ASN A 184 -8.17 29.94 -22.68
CA ASN A 184 -9.59 30.22 -22.87
C ASN A 184 -9.87 31.69 -22.51
N PRO A 185 -10.46 32.50 -23.40
CA PRO A 185 -10.81 32.17 -24.79
C PRO A 185 -9.55 31.90 -25.63
N THR A 186 -9.67 31.07 -26.68
CA THR A 186 -8.53 30.69 -27.55
C THR A 186 -7.91 31.88 -28.28
N THR A 187 -8.69 32.94 -28.49
CA THR A 187 -8.23 34.21 -29.07
C THR A 187 -7.17 34.91 -28.23
N ALA A 188 -7.09 34.62 -26.93
CA ALA A 188 -6.07 35.18 -26.04
C ALA A 188 -4.65 34.69 -26.37
N CYS A 189 -4.50 33.53 -27.02
CA CYS A 189 -3.20 32.98 -27.44
C CYS A 189 -3.07 32.72 -28.94
N SER A 190 -4.05 33.09 -29.76
CA SER A 190 -4.03 32.76 -31.19
C SER A 190 -2.98 33.52 -32.00
N GLY A 191 -2.34 34.56 -31.43
CA GLY A 191 -1.19 35.26 -32.02
C GLY A 191 0.15 34.56 -31.79
N GLY A 192 0.17 33.45 -31.05
CA GLY A 192 1.34 32.62 -30.79
C GLY A 192 1.82 32.65 -29.33
N VAL A 193 2.62 31.65 -28.97
CA VAL A 193 3.23 31.53 -27.64
C VAL A 193 4.75 31.43 -27.77
N SER A 194 5.45 32.21 -26.95
CA SER A 194 6.90 32.14 -26.77
C SER A 194 7.22 31.79 -25.33
N VAL A 195 8.01 30.72 -25.14
CA VAL A 195 8.46 30.26 -23.83
C VAL A 195 9.94 30.60 -23.69
N SER A 196 10.29 31.44 -22.72
CA SER A 196 11.67 31.82 -22.43
C SER A 196 11.82 32.05 -20.94
N SER A 197 12.39 31.07 -20.24
CA SER A 197 12.54 31.11 -18.78
C SER A 197 13.16 32.44 -18.31
N PRO A 198 12.58 33.09 -17.29
CA PRO A 198 11.51 32.60 -16.40
C PRO A 198 10.09 32.98 -16.85
N SER A 199 9.91 33.40 -18.10
CA SER A 199 8.65 33.98 -18.60
C SER A 199 8.01 33.19 -19.73
N ILE A 200 6.68 33.26 -19.78
CA ILE A 200 5.86 32.77 -20.88
C ILE A 200 5.14 33.99 -21.44
N THR A 201 5.36 34.27 -22.72
CA THR A 201 4.70 35.36 -23.43
C THR A 201 3.71 34.80 -24.42
N VAL A 202 2.46 35.21 -24.27
CA VAL A 202 1.36 34.83 -25.13
C VAL A 202 0.92 36.07 -25.91
N THR A 203 0.94 35.99 -27.24
CA THR A 203 0.48 37.06 -28.12
C THR A 203 -0.99 36.84 -28.46
N THR A 204 -1.79 37.88 -28.26
CA THR A 204 -3.22 37.88 -28.59
C THR A 204 -3.40 37.98 -30.11
N GLY A 205 -4.25 37.13 -30.68
CA GLY A 205 -4.59 37.22 -32.12
C GLY A 205 -5.84 38.06 -32.42
N ALA A 206 -6.56 38.47 -31.39
CA ALA A 206 -7.66 39.41 -31.43
C ALA A 206 -7.69 40.24 -30.14
N ALA A 207 -8.38 41.38 -30.17
CA ALA A 207 -8.52 42.21 -28.99
C ALA A 207 -9.31 41.49 -27.88
N ILE A 208 -8.81 41.54 -26.65
CA ILE A 208 -9.49 41.08 -25.44
C ILE A 208 -10.10 42.33 -24.78
N SER A 209 -11.43 42.36 -24.65
CA SER A 209 -12.12 43.49 -24.02
C SER A 209 -11.77 43.57 -22.53
N GLY A 210 -11.92 44.76 -21.93
CA GLY A 210 -11.92 44.88 -20.47
C GLY A 210 -13.03 44.01 -19.85
N ALA A 211 -12.85 43.62 -18.59
CA ALA A 211 -13.74 42.72 -17.85
C ALA A 211 -13.90 41.31 -18.45
N THR A 212 -12.91 40.84 -19.24
CA THR A 212 -12.91 39.47 -19.78
C THR A 212 -12.08 38.56 -18.89
N THR A 213 -12.64 37.43 -18.47
CA THR A 213 -11.86 36.38 -17.80
C THR A 213 -11.03 35.60 -18.80
N VAL A 214 -9.75 35.44 -18.51
CA VAL A 214 -8.80 34.65 -19.27
C VAL A 214 -8.26 33.54 -18.38
N TYR A 215 -8.23 32.33 -18.92
CA TYR A 215 -7.52 31.18 -18.39
C TYR A 215 -6.32 30.89 -19.27
N LEU A 216 -5.15 30.78 -18.66
CA LEU A 216 -3.91 30.34 -19.29
C LEU A 216 -3.48 29.03 -18.61
N ALA A 217 -3.56 27.92 -19.34
CA ALA A 217 -3.08 26.63 -18.89
C ALA A 217 -1.65 26.42 -19.40
N ILE A 218 -0.73 26.16 -18.49
CA ILE A 218 0.68 25.85 -18.77
C ILE A 218 0.92 24.39 -18.39
N GLY A 219 1.30 23.58 -19.36
CA GLY A 219 1.36 22.12 -19.23
C GLY A 219 0.03 21.45 -19.63
N CYS A 220 -0.57 21.89 -20.73
CA CYS A 220 -1.81 21.35 -21.29
C CYS A 220 -1.69 21.22 -22.81
N THR A 221 -1.99 20.05 -23.37
CA THR A 221 -1.89 19.79 -24.83
C THR A 221 -3.24 19.58 -25.52
N GLY A 222 -4.33 19.55 -24.75
CA GLY A 222 -5.70 19.38 -25.25
C GLY A 222 -6.40 20.70 -25.50
N THR A 223 -7.49 20.95 -24.78
CA THR A 223 -8.24 22.21 -24.79
C THR A 223 -8.41 22.73 -23.36
N VAL A 224 -8.63 24.04 -23.22
CA VAL A 224 -8.96 24.69 -21.94
C VAL A 224 -10.41 25.10 -21.97
N SER A 225 -11.21 24.60 -21.03
CA SER A 225 -12.63 24.95 -20.89
C SER A 225 -12.81 26.39 -20.38
N ALA A 226 -14.04 26.90 -20.49
CA ALA A 226 -14.40 28.22 -19.93
C ALA A 226 -14.35 28.27 -18.39
N SER A 227 -14.12 27.13 -17.75
CA SER A 227 -13.90 27.03 -16.30
C SER A 227 -12.42 26.85 -15.93
N GLY A 228 -11.51 26.86 -16.90
CA GLY A 228 -10.06 26.69 -16.68
C GLY A 228 -9.59 25.24 -16.59
N ILE A 229 -10.44 24.26 -16.89
CA ILE A 229 -10.06 22.84 -16.85
C ILE A 229 -9.36 22.46 -18.16
N CYS A 230 -8.18 21.84 -18.05
CA CYS A 230 -7.46 21.24 -19.17
C CYS A 230 -8.02 19.85 -19.51
N SER A 231 -8.26 19.55 -20.78
CA SER A 231 -8.77 18.24 -21.21
C SER A 231 -7.68 17.16 -21.32
N THR A 232 -6.41 17.56 -21.45
CA THR A 232 -5.26 16.64 -21.56
C THR A 232 -4.04 17.28 -20.90
N TYR A 233 -3.77 16.87 -19.67
CA TYR A 233 -2.66 17.39 -18.87
C TYR A 233 -1.32 16.89 -19.41
N ALA A 234 -0.38 17.80 -19.52
CA ALA A 234 1.01 17.53 -19.91
C ALA A 234 1.93 18.38 -19.02
N PRO A 235 2.00 18.07 -17.70
CA PRO A 235 2.75 18.87 -16.74
C PRO A 235 4.23 18.92 -17.14
N ALA A 236 4.80 20.12 -17.12
CA ALA A 236 6.18 20.34 -17.56
C ALA A 236 6.96 21.22 -16.60
N LEU A 237 6.35 22.26 -16.01
CA LEU A 237 7.04 23.10 -15.03
C LEU A 237 7.40 22.27 -13.80
N ILE A 238 8.70 22.20 -13.47
CA ILE A 238 9.18 21.52 -12.26
C ILE A 238 9.04 22.46 -11.08
N ASN A 239 8.32 22.00 -10.06
CA ASN A 239 8.19 22.67 -8.78
C ASN A 239 9.58 22.78 -8.11
N PRO A 240 9.91 23.92 -7.50
CA PRO A 240 11.16 24.05 -6.75
C PRO A 240 11.28 23.00 -5.63
N VAL A 241 12.51 22.75 -5.18
CA VAL A 241 12.70 22.06 -3.90
C VAL A 241 12.28 22.98 -2.77
N LYS A 242 11.78 22.39 -1.69
CA LYS A 242 11.47 23.12 -0.47
C LYS A 242 12.77 23.49 0.24
N GLY A 243 13.06 24.79 0.35
CA GLY A 243 14.22 25.31 1.08
C GLY A 243 13.91 25.52 2.56
N GLY A 244 14.61 24.81 3.45
CA GLY A 244 14.68 25.04 4.90
C GLY A 244 13.39 25.48 5.62
N ILE A 245 12.40 24.59 5.77
CA ILE A 245 11.19 24.88 6.57
C ILE A 245 10.75 23.62 7.33
N THR A 246 10.22 23.85 8.52
CA THR A 246 9.41 22.89 9.29
C THR A 246 8.39 22.18 8.39
N ALA A 247 8.29 20.86 8.53
CA ALA A 247 7.29 20.05 7.85
C ALA A 247 5.88 20.61 8.08
N GLY A 248 5.02 20.52 7.06
CA GLY A 248 3.63 21.01 7.15
C GLY A 248 3.46 22.52 6.98
N THR A 249 4.53 23.27 6.67
CA THR A 249 4.46 24.70 6.32
C THR A 249 4.82 24.91 4.86
N ALA A 250 3.94 25.55 4.09
CA ALA A 250 4.18 25.80 2.67
C ALA A 250 5.29 26.84 2.42
N SER A 251 6.14 26.61 1.42
CA SER A 251 6.94 27.66 0.78
C SER A 251 6.05 28.46 -0.15
N THR A 252 6.04 29.79 -0.01
CA THR A 252 5.24 30.65 -0.89
C THR A 252 6.07 31.20 -2.05
N TRP A 253 5.56 31.06 -3.27
CA TRP A 253 6.21 31.54 -4.49
C TRP A 253 5.35 32.61 -5.18
N LYS A 254 5.99 33.65 -5.73
CA LYS A 254 5.30 34.77 -6.38
C LYS A 254 5.30 34.59 -7.90
N VAL A 255 4.13 34.40 -8.50
CA VAL A 255 3.94 34.41 -9.96
C VAL A 255 3.36 35.77 -10.35
N THR A 256 3.91 36.38 -11.40
CA THR A 256 3.45 37.70 -11.88
C THR A 256 2.79 37.55 -13.24
N VAL A 257 1.65 38.22 -13.43
CA VAL A 257 0.93 38.30 -14.70
C VAL A 257 0.88 39.76 -15.11
N THR A 258 1.36 40.05 -16.31
CA THR A 258 1.37 41.38 -16.91
C THR A 258 0.72 41.33 -18.28
N THR A 259 -0.18 42.25 -18.58
CA THR A 259 -0.70 42.45 -19.93
C THR A 259 -0.02 43.66 -20.58
N ARG A 260 0.23 43.60 -21.89
CA ARG A 260 0.88 44.66 -22.66
C ARG A 260 0.12 44.94 -23.95
N ASN A 261 0.27 46.15 -24.48
CA ASN A 261 -0.14 46.44 -25.85
C ASN A 261 0.87 45.89 -26.87
N ALA A 262 0.58 46.07 -28.17
CA ALA A 262 1.42 45.59 -29.26
C ALA A 262 2.81 46.27 -29.32
N SER A 263 2.99 47.40 -28.64
CA SER A 263 4.25 48.15 -28.55
C SER A 263 5.02 47.86 -27.25
N ASP A 264 4.70 46.76 -26.55
CA ASP A 264 5.33 46.33 -25.30
C ASP A 264 5.18 47.28 -24.11
N VAL A 265 4.17 48.15 -24.13
CA VAL A 265 3.81 48.97 -22.97
C VAL A 265 2.90 48.17 -22.04
N ASP A 266 3.30 48.04 -20.77
CA ASP A 266 2.49 47.43 -19.71
C ASP A 266 1.15 48.16 -19.56
N LEU A 267 0.06 47.40 -19.65
CA LEU A 267 -1.32 47.85 -19.44
C LEU A 267 -1.74 47.56 -18.00
N ASP A 268 -1.71 46.29 -17.63
CA ASP A 268 -2.06 45.83 -16.30
C ASP A 268 -1.04 44.85 -15.73
N THR A 269 -0.86 44.82 -14.41
CA THR A 269 0.00 43.85 -13.72
C THR A 269 -0.62 43.41 -12.40
N ALA A 270 -0.41 42.14 -12.04
CA ALA A 270 -0.73 41.60 -10.72
C ALA A 270 0.21 40.44 -10.36
N SER A 271 0.32 40.16 -9.06
CA SER A 271 1.06 39.00 -8.56
C SER A 271 0.16 38.10 -7.72
N VAL A 272 0.29 36.80 -7.92
CA VAL A 272 -0.34 35.75 -7.10
C VAL A 272 0.74 35.01 -6.31
N LYS A 273 0.39 34.56 -5.09
CA LYS A 273 1.23 33.67 -4.29
C LYS A 273 0.67 32.25 -4.36
N ILE A 274 1.54 31.29 -4.64
CA ILE A 274 1.24 29.86 -4.61
C ILE A 274 2.01 29.19 -3.47
N GLY A 275 1.38 28.24 -2.80
CA GLY A 275 2.01 27.45 -1.74
C GLY A 275 2.48 26.10 -2.27
N ILE A 276 3.77 25.81 -2.11
CA ILE A 276 4.34 24.49 -2.33
C ILE A 276 4.55 23.84 -0.96
N ILE A 277 3.87 22.72 -0.73
CA ILE A 277 3.85 22.00 0.54
C ILE A 277 3.96 20.51 0.27
N GLU A 278 4.56 19.81 1.22
CA GLU A 278 4.87 18.40 1.09
C GLU A 278 3.63 17.49 1.09
N ALA A 279 3.82 16.24 0.66
CA ALA A 279 2.77 15.22 0.74
C ALA A 279 2.59 14.73 2.19
N VAL A 280 1.69 13.78 2.41
CA VAL A 280 1.47 13.16 3.73
C VAL A 280 1.78 11.67 3.63
N GLN A 281 2.63 11.15 4.52
CA GLN A 281 2.85 9.72 4.65
C GLN A 281 1.70 9.10 5.47
N VAL A 282 1.10 8.04 4.93
CA VAL A 282 0.07 7.24 5.62
C VAL A 282 0.60 5.82 5.78
N GLN A 283 0.52 5.28 6.98
CA GLN A 283 0.98 3.93 7.32
C GLN A 283 -0.01 3.24 8.26
N GLY A 284 -0.05 1.92 8.19
CA GLY A 284 -0.84 1.07 9.08
C GLY A 284 -0.12 -0.26 9.32
N THR A 285 -0.33 -0.84 10.49
CA THR A 285 0.16 -2.17 10.85
C THR A 285 -1.00 -3.14 10.86
N VAL A 286 -0.83 -4.31 10.23
CA VAL A 286 -1.79 -5.41 10.30
C VAL A 286 -1.31 -6.40 11.36
N GLU A 287 -2.13 -6.64 12.38
CA GLU A 287 -1.80 -7.55 13.48
C GLU A 287 -1.96 -9.03 13.06
N PRO A 288 -1.15 -9.95 13.62
CA PRO A 288 -1.37 -11.39 13.51
C PRO A 288 -2.76 -11.80 14.01
N SER A 289 -3.43 -12.70 13.29
CA SER A 289 -4.77 -13.19 13.63
C SER A 289 -4.89 -14.70 13.40
N LEU A 290 -5.55 -15.39 14.33
CA LEU A 290 -5.88 -16.81 14.25
C LEU A 290 -7.27 -17.03 14.86
N THR A 291 -8.15 -17.68 14.13
CA THR A 291 -9.43 -18.20 14.62
C THR A 291 -9.49 -19.70 14.39
N PHE A 292 -9.88 -20.45 15.42
CA PHE A 292 -10.03 -21.91 15.37
C PHE A 292 -11.35 -22.32 16.01
N THR A 293 -12.15 -23.11 15.31
CA THR A 293 -13.45 -23.58 15.79
C THR A 293 -13.61 -25.08 15.57
N ILE A 294 -14.37 -25.72 16.46
CA ILE A 294 -14.76 -27.13 16.38
C ILE A 294 -16.29 -27.19 16.35
N THR A 295 -16.85 -27.90 15.38
CA THR A 295 -18.30 -28.14 15.27
C THR A 295 -18.55 -29.64 15.14
N GLY A 296 -19.60 -30.17 15.77
CA GLY A 296 -19.96 -31.58 15.60
C GLY A 296 -20.71 -31.83 14.28
N LEU A 297 -20.50 -33.00 13.68
CA LEU A 297 -21.32 -33.47 12.56
C LEU A 297 -22.56 -34.19 13.09
N ALA A 298 -23.70 -33.97 12.44
CA ALA A 298 -24.94 -34.67 12.74
C ALA A 298 -24.83 -36.16 12.38
N ASN A 299 -25.60 -37.00 13.06
CA ASN A 299 -25.65 -38.43 12.76
C ASN A 299 -26.23 -38.69 11.36
N GLY A 300 -25.73 -39.71 10.66
CA GLY A 300 -26.13 -40.00 9.28
C GLY A 300 -25.55 -39.05 8.23
N THR A 301 -24.55 -38.23 8.58
CA THR A 301 -23.91 -37.28 7.66
C THR A 301 -22.67 -37.91 7.04
N ASN A 302 -22.45 -37.66 5.74
CA ASN A 302 -21.22 -38.06 5.08
C ASN A 302 -20.06 -37.15 5.49
N ILE A 303 -18.95 -37.78 5.84
CA ILE A 303 -17.67 -37.18 6.22
C ILE A 303 -16.90 -36.86 4.93
N ASN A 304 -17.46 -35.88 4.23
CA ASN A 304 -16.94 -35.19 3.04
C ASN A 304 -17.90 -34.06 2.62
N SER A 305 -19.08 -33.98 3.24
CA SER A 305 -20.15 -33.06 2.89
C SER A 305 -19.74 -31.59 2.98
N GLN A 306 -18.76 -31.26 3.83
CA GLN A 306 -18.23 -29.91 3.97
C GLN A 306 -16.78 -29.75 3.48
N ASN A 307 -16.16 -30.84 3.02
CA ASN A 307 -14.79 -30.91 2.51
C ASN A 307 -14.62 -31.96 1.41
N GLY A 308 -14.78 -31.55 0.14
CA GLY A 308 -14.73 -32.46 -1.02
C GLY A 308 -13.37 -33.10 -1.32
N SER A 309 -12.36 -32.86 -0.50
CA SER A 309 -11.04 -33.53 -0.60
C SER A 309 -10.97 -34.86 0.16
N CYS A 310 -12.01 -35.19 0.92
CA CYS A 310 -12.23 -36.52 1.49
C CYS A 310 -12.74 -37.47 0.42
N ALA A 311 -11.94 -38.48 0.07
CA ALA A 311 -12.24 -39.39 -1.04
C ALA A 311 -13.34 -40.42 -0.71
N ALA A 312 -13.74 -40.56 0.55
CA ALA A 312 -14.65 -41.59 0.99
C ALA A 312 -15.81 -41.05 1.82
N GLY A 313 -17.03 -41.35 1.40
CA GLY A 313 -18.27 -40.96 2.07
C GLY A 313 -18.59 -41.87 3.25
N ASP A 314 -17.70 -41.96 4.24
CA ASP A 314 -18.06 -42.58 5.51
C ASP A 314 -19.22 -41.80 6.11
N THR A 315 -20.26 -42.53 6.52
CA THR A 315 -21.44 -41.94 7.13
C THR A 315 -21.34 -42.12 8.65
N THR A 316 -21.53 -41.04 9.40
CA THR A 316 -21.61 -41.15 10.86
C THR A 316 -22.77 -42.08 11.27
N ASN A 317 -22.48 -43.03 12.17
CA ASN A 317 -23.37 -44.03 12.80
C ASN A 317 -24.80 -44.17 12.21
N PRO A 318 -24.98 -44.69 10.99
CA PRO A 318 -26.30 -44.72 10.35
C PRO A 318 -27.30 -45.51 11.20
N GLY A 319 -28.20 -44.80 11.88
CA GLY A 319 -29.35 -45.36 12.61
C GLY A 319 -29.19 -45.67 14.10
N THR A 320 -28.00 -45.52 14.72
CA THR A 320 -27.78 -45.92 16.14
C THR A 320 -27.01 -44.88 17.00
N GLY A 321 -26.54 -43.77 16.40
CA GLY A 321 -25.76 -42.72 17.08
C GLY A 321 -26.55 -41.45 17.45
N LEU A 322 -25.92 -40.58 18.25
CA LEU A 322 -26.37 -39.20 18.50
C LEU A 322 -25.46 -38.23 17.73
N ASP A 323 -25.96 -37.02 17.47
CA ASP A 323 -25.16 -35.94 16.88
C ASP A 323 -23.93 -35.63 17.73
N ALA A 324 -22.78 -35.43 17.07
CA ALA A 324 -21.64 -34.84 17.74
C ALA A 324 -21.90 -33.36 18.02
N THR A 325 -21.20 -32.81 19.00
CA THR A 325 -21.17 -31.36 19.30
C THR A 325 -19.72 -30.88 19.28
N SER A 326 -19.48 -29.60 19.56
CA SER A 326 -18.12 -29.04 19.66
C SER A 326 -17.30 -29.65 20.81
N THR A 327 -17.93 -30.20 21.85
CA THR A 327 -17.26 -30.70 23.05
C THR A 327 -17.56 -32.16 23.38
N PHE A 328 -18.38 -32.83 22.57
CA PHE A 328 -18.78 -34.22 22.82
C PHE A 328 -18.95 -34.99 21.52
N VAL A 329 -18.37 -36.18 21.48
CA VAL A 329 -18.45 -37.14 20.37
C VAL A 329 -19.09 -38.39 20.91
N ASN A 330 -20.18 -38.84 20.28
CA ASN A 330 -20.91 -40.02 20.70
C ASN A 330 -20.86 -41.12 19.65
N LEU A 331 -20.18 -42.21 19.97
CA LEU A 331 -20.12 -43.39 19.10
C LEU A 331 -21.37 -44.27 19.19
N GLY A 332 -22.32 -43.95 20.07
CA GLY A 332 -23.52 -44.76 20.29
C GLY A 332 -23.20 -46.08 21.01
N SER A 333 -24.04 -47.09 20.81
CA SER A 333 -23.81 -48.42 21.37
C SER A 333 -22.84 -49.21 20.50
N LEU A 334 -21.69 -49.59 21.07
CA LEU A 334 -20.70 -50.43 20.41
C LEU A 334 -21.16 -51.88 20.43
N SER A 335 -21.30 -52.50 19.26
CA SER A 335 -21.75 -53.88 19.11
C SER A 335 -20.75 -54.69 18.27
N ASN A 336 -20.63 -55.98 18.56
CA ASN A 336 -19.76 -56.87 17.80
C ASN A 336 -20.20 -56.91 16.33
N GLY A 337 -19.25 -56.82 15.40
CA GLY A 337 -19.53 -56.83 13.96
C GLY A 337 -19.84 -55.45 13.34
N ILE A 338 -19.77 -54.36 14.10
CA ILE A 338 -20.06 -52.99 13.61
C ILE A 338 -18.88 -52.06 13.93
N ILE A 339 -18.56 -51.14 12.99
CA ILE A 339 -17.72 -49.98 13.27
C ILE A 339 -18.64 -48.79 13.52
N ASN A 340 -18.48 -48.17 14.68
CA ASN A 340 -19.18 -46.94 15.01
C ASN A 340 -18.29 -45.75 14.66
N ILE A 341 -18.83 -44.80 13.90
CA ILE A 341 -18.13 -43.60 13.42
C ILE A 341 -18.92 -42.35 13.82
N SER A 342 -18.24 -41.38 14.43
CA SER A 342 -18.74 -40.03 14.68
C SER A 342 -17.69 -39.02 14.23
N ALA A 343 -18.07 -37.77 13.96
CA ALA A 343 -17.12 -36.79 13.44
C ALA A 343 -17.32 -35.36 13.96
N GLN A 344 -16.26 -34.56 13.87
CA GLN A 344 -16.27 -33.11 14.11
C GLN A 344 -15.58 -32.40 12.94
N GLU A 345 -15.99 -31.17 12.63
CA GLU A 345 -15.30 -30.27 11.70
C GLU A 345 -14.43 -29.28 12.48
N LEU A 346 -13.16 -29.23 12.11
CA LEU A 346 -12.20 -28.21 12.51
C LEU A 346 -12.14 -27.13 11.44
N SER A 347 -12.23 -25.86 11.81
CA SER A 347 -12.10 -24.73 10.89
C SER A 347 -11.07 -23.71 11.37
N VAL A 348 -10.17 -23.30 10.47
CA VAL A 348 -9.09 -22.34 10.75
C VAL A 348 -9.14 -21.14 9.80
N SER A 349 -8.97 -19.94 10.36
CA SER A 349 -8.70 -18.71 9.61
C SER A 349 -7.47 -18.01 10.19
N THR A 350 -6.53 -17.58 9.34
CA THR A 350 -5.29 -16.90 9.75
C THR A 350 -4.75 -16.01 8.63
N ASN A 351 -4.17 -14.87 8.98
CA ASN A 351 -3.39 -14.03 8.06
C ASN A 351 -1.88 -14.33 8.10
N GLY A 352 -1.45 -15.42 8.73
CA GLY A 352 -0.06 -15.87 8.72
C GLY A 352 0.40 -16.26 7.32
N ALA A 353 1.54 -15.71 6.88
CA ALA A 353 2.06 -15.91 5.52
C ALA A 353 2.40 -17.38 5.24
N PHE A 354 2.72 -18.15 6.27
CA PHE A 354 3.04 -19.58 6.20
C PHE A 354 1.88 -20.46 6.70
N GLY A 355 0.68 -19.89 6.79
CA GLY A 355 -0.58 -20.58 7.09
C GLY A 355 -0.71 -21.10 8.51
N TYR A 356 -1.05 -22.38 8.68
CA TYR A 356 -1.34 -22.98 9.98
C TYR A 356 -0.96 -24.46 10.09
N SER A 357 -0.91 -24.95 11.32
CA SER A 357 -0.85 -26.37 11.66
C SER A 357 -1.89 -26.73 12.73
N ILE A 358 -2.48 -27.92 12.63
CA ILE A 358 -3.35 -28.50 13.65
C ILE A 358 -2.68 -29.76 14.18
N THR A 359 -2.63 -29.90 15.50
CA THR A 359 -2.20 -31.14 16.17
C THR A 359 -3.28 -31.65 17.10
N ALA A 360 -3.29 -32.97 17.33
CA ALA A 360 -4.20 -33.63 18.27
C ALA A 360 -3.43 -34.45 19.30
N THR A 361 -3.94 -34.43 20.53
CA THR A 361 -3.55 -35.31 21.63
C THR A 361 -4.80 -35.81 22.33
N SER A 362 -4.69 -36.88 23.11
CA SER A 362 -5.75 -37.45 23.92
C SER A 362 -5.26 -37.70 25.34
N SER A 363 -6.21 -37.78 26.27
CA SER A 363 -5.95 -38.02 27.70
C SER A 363 -5.46 -39.45 27.99
N GLY A 364 -5.53 -40.36 27.02
CA GLY A 364 -5.15 -41.75 27.19
C GLY A 364 -5.90 -42.69 26.24
N ARG A 365 -5.86 -43.98 26.58
CA ARG A 365 -6.60 -45.02 25.85
C ARG A 365 -8.11 -44.84 26.01
N PHE A 366 -8.87 -45.28 25.00
CA PHE A 366 -10.33 -45.37 25.10
C PHE A 366 -10.71 -46.53 26.03
N ILE A 367 -10.96 -46.19 27.30
CA ILE A 367 -10.97 -47.12 28.43
C ILE A 367 -12.33 -47.14 29.11
N ASN A 368 -12.74 -48.33 29.55
CA ASN A 368 -13.83 -48.51 30.49
C ASN A 368 -13.30 -48.39 31.92
N PRO A 369 -13.60 -47.30 32.65
CA PRO A 369 -13.01 -47.05 33.97
C PRO A 369 -13.48 -48.07 35.02
N SER A 370 -14.61 -48.76 34.82
CA SER A 370 -15.12 -49.73 35.80
C SER A 370 -14.41 -51.08 35.73
N SER A 371 -13.87 -51.45 34.55
CA SER A 371 -13.17 -52.73 34.35
C SER A 371 -11.67 -52.56 34.12
N GLY A 372 -11.20 -51.35 33.79
CA GLY A 372 -9.84 -51.11 33.33
C GLY A 372 -9.55 -51.64 31.92
N PHE A 373 -10.53 -52.27 31.26
CA PHE A 373 -10.38 -52.75 29.88
C PHE A 373 -10.36 -51.55 28.93
N PHE A 374 -9.45 -51.55 27.96
CA PHE A 374 -9.37 -50.55 26.90
C PHE A 374 -9.51 -51.20 25.53
N LEU A 375 -10.06 -50.47 24.57
CA LEU A 375 -9.98 -50.88 23.17
C LEU A 375 -8.54 -50.72 22.69
N THR A 376 -8.05 -51.67 21.89
CA THR A 376 -6.70 -51.54 21.34
C THR A 376 -6.61 -50.34 20.40
N ASP A 377 -5.40 -49.88 20.14
CA ASP A 377 -5.13 -48.73 19.30
C ASP A 377 -3.81 -48.99 18.55
N ASN A 378 -3.36 -48.03 17.73
CA ASN A 378 -2.07 -48.13 17.03
C ASN A 378 -0.85 -47.98 17.96
N MET A 379 -1.05 -47.93 19.29
CA MET A 379 0.00 -47.86 20.28
C MET A 379 0.36 -49.29 20.72
N SER A 380 1.64 -49.67 20.62
CA SER A 380 2.11 -51.03 20.96
C SER A 380 1.65 -51.52 22.35
N SER A 381 1.52 -52.83 22.44
CA SER A 381 0.61 -53.54 23.31
C SER A 381 1.14 -53.88 24.72
N SER A 382 1.99 -53.04 25.34
CA SER A 382 2.57 -53.41 26.65
C SER A 382 2.54 -52.34 27.75
N GLY A 383 1.95 -51.17 27.53
CA GLY A 383 1.73 -50.21 28.63
C GLY A 383 1.11 -48.87 28.23
N LEU A 384 0.82 -48.06 29.24
CA LEU A 384 0.43 -46.64 29.09
C LEU A 384 1.62 -45.74 28.72
N THR A 385 2.84 -46.28 28.58
CA THR A 385 4.10 -45.52 28.46
C THR A 385 5.02 -45.99 27.34
N ALA A 386 4.63 -46.98 26.53
CA ALA A 386 5.59 -47.81 25.80
C ALA A 386 5.77 -47.51 24.29
N VAL A 387 5.22 -46.42 23.73
CA VAL A 387 5.48 -46.06 22.32
C VAL A 387 5.66 -44.57 22.11
N ASP A 388 6.81 -44.21 21.57
CA ASP A 388 7.23 -42.82 21.33
C ASP A 388 6.91 -42.31 19.92
N THR A 389 6.45 -43.17 19.00
CA THR A 389 6.12 -42.81 17.61
C THR A 389 5.06 -43.74 16.97
N PRO A 390 3.82 -43.77 17.47
CA PRO A 390 2.75 -44.57 16.87
C PRO A 390 2.33 -43.96 15.54
N ALA A 391 2.87 -44.46 14.44
CA ALA A 391 2.39 -44.11 13.11
C ALA A 391 0.90 -44.50 12.99
N PRO A 392 0.04 -43.68 12.37
CA PRO A 392 -1.32 -44.09 12.06
C PRO A 392 -1.33 -45.46 11.35
N ALA A 393 -2.22 -46.34 11.79
CA ALA A 393 -2.31 -47.72 11.30
C ALA A 393 -3.68 -48.00 10.69
N ILE A 394 -3.76 -48.95 9.76
CA ILE A 394 -5.02 -49.34 9.12
C ILE A 394 -6.01 -49.82 10.18
N PHE A 395 -7.26 -49.37 10.10
CA PHE A 395 -8.32 -49.79 11.00
C PHE A 395 -8.59 -51.30 10.85
N PRO A 396 -8.63 -52.09 11.94
CA PRO A 396 -8.76 -53.53 11.85
C PRO A 396 -10.18 -53.99 11.46
N ALA A 397 -10.26 -55.26 11.03
CA ALA A 397 -11.53 -55.94 10.77
C ALA A 397 -12.48 -55.92 11.99
N THR A 398 -13.79 -55.84 11.75
CA THR A 398 -14.81 -55.96 12.80
C THR A 398 -14.64 -57.24 13.61
N GLY A 399 -15.02 -57.18 14.88
CA GLY A 399 -14.82 -58.28 15.84
C GLY A 399 -13.48 -58.22 16.56
N ASN A 400 -12.64 -57.24 16.23
CA ASN A 400 -11.49 -56.84 17.04
C ASN A 400 -11.85 -55.57 17.82
N ALA A 401 -11.37 -55.46 19.06
CA ALA A 401 -11.57 -54.28 19.90
C ALA A 401 -10.57 -53.19 19.52
N TYR A 402 -11.00 -52.08 18.91
CA TYR A 402 -10.11 -51.02 18.43
C TYR A 402 -10.73 -49.61 18.51
N PHE A 403 -9.90 -48.59 18.70
CA PHE A 403 -10.29 -47.17 18.66
C PHE A 403 -9.21 -46.29 18.03
N GLY A 404 -9.62 -45.23 17.33
CA GLY A 404 -8.73 -44.14 16.94
C GLY A 404 -9.44 -42.99 16.22
N ILE A 405 -8.65 -41.97 15.86
CA ILE A 405 -9.09 -40.84 15.03
C ILE A 405 -8.43 -40.86 13.66
N HIS A 406 -9.14 -40.35 12.65
CA HIS A 406 -8.66 -40.13 11.30
C HIS A 406 -9.03 -38.71 10.86
N PRO A 407 -8.05 -37.85 10.49
CA PRO A 407 -8.33 -36.57 9.89
C PRO A 407 -8.53 -36.72 8.39
N CYS A 408 -9.49 -35.97 7.88
CA CYS A 408 -9.81 -35.95 6.47
C CYS A 408 -9.96 -34.51 5.95
N GLY A 409 -9.32 -34.22 4.83
CA GLY A 409 -9.40 -32.91 4.17
C GLY A 409 -8.21 -32.55 3.28
N ALA A 410 -8.35 -31.44 2.56
CA ALA A 410 -7.34 -30.96 1.61
C ALA A 410 -5.96 -30.69 2.24
N ASP A 411 -5.96 -30.32 3.52
CA ASP A 411 -4.77 -29.90 4.25
C ASP A 411 -4.16 -31.06 5.07
N VAL A 412 -4.73 -32.27 4.94
CA VAL A 412 -4.25 -33.49 5.60
C VAL A 412 -3.16 -34.16 4.76
N ASN A 413 -2.11 -34.65 5.42
CA ASN A 413 -1.06 -35.42 4.75
C ASN A 413 -1.55 -36.84 4.40
N ALA A 414 -1.95 -37.04 3.15
CA ALA A 414 -2.43 -38.33 2.64
C ALA A 414 -1.39 -39.47 2.73
N THR A 415 -0.08 -39.18 2.75
CA THR A 415 0.94 -40.21 2.95
C THR A 415 0.89 -40.78 4.37
N THR A 416 0.64 -39.91 5.35
CA THR A 416 0.55 -40.27 6.76
C THR A 416 -0.77 -40.94 7.10
N TRP A 417 -1.89 -40.36 6.68
CA TRP A 417 -3.24 -40.77 7.12
C TRP A 417 -3.98 -41.66 6.14
N ALA A 418 -3.49 -41.79 4.90
CA ALA A 418 -4.27 -42.22 3.74
C ALA A 418 -5.45 -41.28 3.46
N ASN A 419 -6.03 -41.37 2.26
CA ASN A 419 -7.27 -40.66 1.91
C ASN A 419 -8.24 -41.72 1.37
N ALA A 420 -8.91 -42.41 2.29
CA ALA A 420 -9.67 -43.63 2.03
C ALA A 420 -10.81 -43.77 3.04
N ALA A 421 -11.74 -44.69 2.78
CA ALA A 421 -12.87 -44.98 3.66
C ALA A 421 -12.42 -45.79 4.89
N THR A 422 -13.28 -45.83 5.91
CA THR A 422 -13.23 -46.82 6.99
C THR A 422 -13.80 -48.16 6.49
N ASP A 423 -13.27 -48.67 5.37
CA ASP A 423 -13.49 -50.07 4.99
C ASP A 423 -12.19 -50.86 5.19
N PHE A 424 -12.31 -52.14 5.55
CA PHE A 424 -11.18 -53.02 5.93
C PHE A 424 -10.09 -53.19 4.85
N SER A 425 -10.32 -52.68 3.64
CA SER A 425 -9.50 -52.87 2.44
C SER A 425 -8.97 -51.57 1.81
N SER A 426 -9.54 -50.41 2.15
CA SER A 426 -9.30 -49.14 1.46
C SER A 426 -8.17 -48.32 2.08
N GLY A 427 -7.78 -48.63 3.32
CA GLY A 427 -6.50 -48.22 3.89
C GLY A 427 -6.49 -46.93 4.70
N ALA A 428 -7.65 -46.41 5.14
CA ALA A 428 -7.71 -45.31 6.10
C ALA A 428 -6.94 -45.67 7.37
N LYS A 429 -6.07 -44.76 7.80
CA LYS A 429 -5.21 -44.96 8.96
C LYS A 429 -5.71 -44.16 10.14
N TYR A 430 -5.75 -44.81 11.29
CA TYR A 430 -6.23 -44.24 12.55
C TYR A 430 -5.11 -44.19 13.57
N SER A 431 -5.21 -43.20 14.45
CA SER A 431 -4.28 -43.04 15.57
C SER A 431 -5.01 -42.62 16.83
N ASN A 432 -4.51 -43.03 18.00
CA ASN A 432 -4.97 -42.50 19.29
C ASN A 432 -3.79 -41.81 20.00
N PRO A 433 -3.42 -40.58 19.60
CA PRO A 433 -2.24 -39.93 20.13
C PRO A 433 -2.42 -39.55 21.60
N PHE A 434 -1.80 -40.22 22.58
CA PHE A 434 -1.81 -39.74 23.97
C PHE A 434 -0.40 -39.47 24.51
N ASN A 435 -0.34 -38.50 25.42
CA ASN A 435 0.89 -38.11 26.09
C ASN A 435 1.09 -38.95 27.36
N THR A 436 2.24 -39.62 27.48
CA THR A 436 2.56 -40.50 28.61
C THR A 436 3.24 -39.76 29.78
N GLY A 437 3.42 -38.44 29.65
CA GLY A 437 4.13 -37.59 30.61
C GLY A 437 5.66 -37.63 30.48
N VAL A 438 6.22 -38.67 29.84
CA VAL A 438 7.66 -38.81 29.57
C VAL A 438 7.98 -38.49 28.11
N ASN A 439 7.09 -38.88 27.18
CA ASN A 439 7.15 -38.52 25.77
C ASN A 439 5.77 -38.03 25.31
N GLY A 440 5.70 -36.76 24.90
CA GLY A 440 4.48 -36.12 24.44
C GLY A 440 4.22 -36.39 22.98
N TYR A 441 3.58 -37.52 22.65
CA TYR A 441 3.15 -37.77 21.28
C TYR A 441 1.91 -36.93 20.94
N TYR A 442 1.98 -36.25 19.81
CA TYR A 442 0.86 -35.58 19.16
C TYR A 442 0.79 -36.05 17.71
N ALA A 443 -0.42 -36.16 17.18
CA ALA A 443 -0.62 -36.41 15.77
C ALA A 443 -0.75 -35.08 15.03
N ASN A 444 -0.02 -34.91 13.93
CA ASN A 444 -0.25 -33.80 13.02
C ASN A 444 -1.49 -34.09 12.18
N ILE A 445 -2.49 -33.22 12.29
CA ILE A 445 -3.83 -33.40 11.72
C ILE A 445 -3.91 -32.75 10.34
N ALA A 446 -3.54 -31.47 10.25
CA ALA A 446 -3.59 -30.71 9.01
C ALA A 446 -2.50 -29.63 9.02
N ASN A 447 -1.94 -29.31 7.85
CA ASN A 447 -1.08 -28.14 7.64
C ASN A 447 -1.44 -27.44 6.34
N TYR A 448 -1.35 -26.12 6.36
CA TYR A 448 -1.52 -25.29 5.18
C TYR A 448 -0.47 -24.19 5.19
N SER A 449 0.10 -23.87 4.02
CA SER A 449 1.29 -23.03 3.89
C SER A 449 1.01 -21.65 3.27
N ALA A 450 -0.18 -21.10 3.48
CA ALA A 450 -0.58 -19.77 3.01
C ALA A 450 -1.67 -19.16 3.93
N PRO A 451 -1.98 -17.85 3.84
CA PRO A 451 -3.11 -17.26 4.53
C PRO A 451 -4.41 -18.02 4.25
N ALA A 452 -5.20 -18.24 5.29
CA ALA A 452 -6.36 -19.12 5.24
C ALA A 452 -7.63 -18.40 5.71
N SER A 453 -8.75 -18.69 5.05
CA SER A 453 -10.08 -18.24 5.45
C SER A 453 -11.02 -19.45 5.49
N ALA A 454 -11.51 -19.77 6.68
CA ALA A 454 -12.43 -20.87 6.96
C ALA A 454 -12.03 -22.20 6.30
N ARG A 455 -10.74 -22.55 6.35
CA ARG A 455 -10.27 -23.85 5.85
C ARG A 455 -10.65 -24.95 6.82
N LYS A 456 -11.18 -26.05 6.27
CA LYS A 456 -11.85 -27.11 7.03
C LYS A 456 -11.07 -28.42 7.02
N THR A 457 -11.15 -29.16 8.11
CA THR A 457 -10.67 -30.54 8.25
C THR A 457 -11.68 -31.29 9.10
N GLU A 458 -12.20 -32.41 8.62
CA GLU A 458 -13.10 -33.25 9.39
C GLU A 458 -12.27 -34.29 10.16
N ILE A 459 -12.60 -34.53 11.42
CA ILE A 459 -11.97 -35.54 12.27
C ILE A 459 -12.99 -36.62 12.55
N GLU A 460 -12.68 -37.80 12.08
CA GLU A 460 -13.42 -39.02 12.36
C GLU A 460 -12.94 -39.65 13.64
N TYR A 461 -13.89 -40.18 14.40
CA TYR A 461 -13.67 -40.98 15.59
C TYR A 461 -14.32 -42.34 15.33
N ALA A 462 -13.53 -43.41 15.35
CA ALA A 462 -14.01 -44.74 15.02
C ALA A 462 -13.71 -45.75 16.13
N ALA A 463 -14.68 -46.63 16.44
CA ALA A 463 -14.51 -47.74 17.36
C ALA A 463 -15.16 -49.03 16.87
N THR A 464 -14.56 -50.17 17.21
CA THR A 464 -15.13 -51.52 17.03
C THR A 464 -14.84 -52.33 18.30
N VAL A 465 -15.69 -53.32 18.59
CA VAL A 465 -15.56 -54.22 19.75
C VAL A 465 -15.50 -55.69 19.31
N GLY A 466 -14.91 -56.54 20.15
CA GLY A 466 -14.88 -57.98 19.93
C GLY A 466 -15.87 -58.72 20.83
N ALA A 467 -16.03 -60.02 20.60
CA ALA A 467 -16.96 -60.88 21.36
C ALA A 467 -16.64 -60.97 22.87
N THR A 468 -15.40 -60.67 23.26
CA THR A 468 -14.92 -60.71 24.64
C THR A 468 -14.74 -59.31 25.26
N THR A 469 -15.09 -58.24 24.55
CA THR A 469 -15.02 -56.87 25.09
C THR A 469 -16.02 -56.72 26.24
N PRO A 470 -15.58 -56.39 27.46
CA PRO A 470 -16.48 -56.19 28.60
C PRO A 470 -17.52 -55.10 28.35
N ALA A 471 -18.74 -55.31 28.84
CA ALA A 471 -19.76 -54.27 28.80
C ALA A 471 -19.37 -53.08 29.71
N GLY A 472 -19.70 -51.87 29.27
CA GLY A 472 -19.51 -50.64 30.04
C GLY A 472 -19.35 -49.42 29.14
N ILE A 473 -19.12 -48.27 29.78
CA ILE A 473 -18.91 -47.00 29.07
C ILE A 473 -17.41 -46.82 28.87
N TYR A 474 -17.00 -46.70 27.62
CA TYR A 474 -15.63 -46.41 27.24
C TYR A 474 -15.47 -44.92 26.93
N SER A 475 -14.35 -44.32 27.33
CA SER A 475 -14.12 -42.89 27.11
C SER A 475 -12.65 -42.53 26.99
N THR A 476 -12.38 -41.43 26.27
CA THR A 476 -11.12 -40.67 26.26
C THR A 476 -11.44 -39.21 25.88
N VAL A 477 -10.54 -38.28 26.15
CA VAL A 477 -10.71 -36.84 25.85
C VAL A 477 -9.65 -36.42 24.85
N PHE A 478 -10.04 -35.79 23.74
CA PHE A 478 -9.13 -35.20 22.77
C PHE A 478 -8.93 -33.70 22.99
N THR A 479 -7.70 -33.24 22.73
CA THR A 479 -7.30 -31.82 22.71
C THR A 479 -6.68 -31.50 21.36
N PHE A 480 -7.22 -30.48 20.69
CA PHE A 480 -6.71 -29.96 19.42
C PHE A 480 -6.01 -28.61 19.62
N VAL A 481 -4.86 -28.43 18.99
CA VAL A 481 -4.11 -27.17 19.01
C VAL A 481 -3.95 -26.69 17.58
N ALA A 482 -4.44 -25.48 17.30
CA ALA A 482 -4.18 -24.78 16.04
C ALA A 482 -3.12 -23.70 16.26
N THR A 483 -2.12 -23.65 15.39
CA THR A 483 -1.04 -22.66 15.43
C THR A 483 -0.97 -21.94 14.09
N GLY A 484 -1.03 -20.61 14.09
CA GLY A 484 -0.77 -19.78 12.90
C GLY A 484 0.72 -19.51 12.73
N ASN A 485 1.20 -19.56 11.49
CA ASN A 485 2.62 -19.37 11.14
C ASN A 485 2.78 -18.03 10.40
N PHE A 486 3.40 -17.03 11.06
CA PHE A 486 3.48 -15.64 10.60
C PHE A 486 4.82 -15.29 9.97
#